data_AF-A0A6N9D6C2-F1
#
_entry.id   AF-A0A6N9D6C2-F1
#
_cell.length_a   1.000
_cell.length_b   1.000
_cell.length_c   1.000
_cell.angle_alpha   90.00
_cell.angle_beta   90.00
_cell.angle_gamma   90.00
#
_symmetry.space_group_name_H-M   'P 1'
#
loop_
_entity.id
_entity.type
_entity.pdbx_description
1 polymer ?
#
loop_
_entity_poly.entity_id
_entity_poly.type
_entity_poly.pdbx_seq_one_letter_code
_entity_poly.pdbx_strand_id
1 'polypeptide(L)'
;MKSTFVGMVIITLICGVSLFGAETDWELEPMKPDLKDQDSLQRGLALYRDFCFGCHSLQYQRYEKTADDLGIPHDLMEEYVLVTGEPIGSYMSNSMSMEDAKKWFGAAPPDLTMVTRVRSPKWVYNFLQTFYIDESRPFGVNNKVFPNVAMPHALLPLQGVAIEECFGYQSLDVLLRDEVIEAAIREGTYEPEEYDQGFGRELNCPELKVIAGTGSMSEEEFEQATFDIVNFLHYMGDPSRQARMDLGKYVIGFLIVLLIFAYLLRREYWKDIPKPARSPAEHMPTEH
;
A
#
# COMPACT_ATOMS: atom_id res chain seq x y z
N MET A 1 -20.30 -42.32 -13.51
CA MET A 1 -19.01 -41.64 -13.22
C MET A 1 -18.80 -40.31 -13.96
N LYS A 2 -19.82 -39.70 -14.58
CA LYS A 2 -19.71 -38.39 -15.26
C LYS A 2 -20.37 -37.24 -14.48
N SER A 3 -21.20 -37.55 -13.47
CA SER A 3 -21.92 -36.57 -12.66
C SER A 3 -21.16 -36.09 -11.42
N THR A 4 -20.11 -36.79 -10.99
CA THR A 4 -19.33 -36.43 -9.78
C THR A 4 -18.19 -35.46 -10.04
N PHE A 5 -17.78 -35.23 -11.30
CA PHE A 5 -16.69 -34.31 -11.65
C PHE A 5 -17.14 -32.87 -11.88
N VAL A 6 -18.44 -32.64 -12.15
CA VAL A 6 -19.00 -31.30 -12.37
C VAL A 6 -19.26 -30.57 -11.03
N GLY A 7 -19.52 -31.31 -9.96
CA GLY A 7 -19.75 -30.74 -8.62
C GLY A 7 -18.49 -30.14 -7.96
N MET A 8 -17.29 -30.55 -8.38
CA MET A 8 -16.03 -30.10 -7.75
C MET A 8 -15.43 -28.84 -8.41
N VAL A 9 -15.88 -28.47 -9.61
CA VAL A 9 -15.42 -27.26 -10.33
C VAL A 9 -16.27 -26.04 -9.96
N ILE A 10 -17.51 -26.22 -9.49
CA ILE A 10 -18.41 -25.12 -9.13
C ILE A 10 -18.12 -24.58 -7.72
N ILE A 11 -17.55 -25.39 -6.82
CA ILE A 11 -17.20 -24.97 -5.44
C ILE A 11 -15.93 -24.09 -5.42
N THR A 12 -15.07 -24.15 -6.44
CA THR A 12 -13.87 -23.29 -6.52
C THR A 12 -14.14 -21.90 -7.11
N LEU A 13 -15.33 -21.66 -7.68
CA LEU A 13 -15.67 -20.39 -8.32
C LEU A 13 -16.29 -19.34 -7.37
N ILE A 14 -16.58 -19.71 -6.12
CA ILE A 14 -17.32 -18.86 -5.16
C ILE A 14 -16.39 -18.14 -4.17
N CYS A 15 -15.08 -18.40 -4.19
CA CYS A 15 -14.10 -17.67 -3.37
C CYS A 15 -13.61 -16.35 -4.01
N GLY A 16 -14.41 -15.75 -4.90
CA GLY A 16 -14.24 -14.37 -5.35
C GLY A 16 -14.82 -13.36 -4.36
N VAL A 17 -14.71 -13.62 -3.05
CA VAL A 17 -15.06 -12.61 -2.05
C VAL A 17 -13.94 -11.59 -2.08
N SER A 18 -14.18 -10.50 -2.81
CA SER A 18 -13.42 -9.27 -2.68
C SER A 18 -13.35 -8.93 -1.21
N LEU A 19 -12.18 -9.11 -0.61
CA LEU A 19 -11.88 -8.62 0.72
C LEU A 19 -12.13 -7.10 0.67
N PHE A 20 -13.04 -6.62 1.50
CA PHE A 20 -13.19 -5.21 1.80
C PHE A 20 -11.83 -4.71 2.29
N GLY A 21 -11.07 -4.07 1.39
CA GLY A 21 -9.97 -3.20 1.81
C GLY A 21 -10.57 -2.06 2.63
N ALA A 22 -9.80 -1.51 3.57
CA ALA A 22 -10.17 -0.23 4.17
C ALA A 22 -10.38 0.77 3.02
N GLU A 23 -11.64 1.09 2.76
CA GLU A 23 -12.04 2.02 1.72
C GLU A 23 -11.55 3.39 2.18
N THR A 24 -10.60 3.94 1.43
CA THR A 24 -10.17 5.32 1.59
C THR A 24 -10.94 6.12 0.56
N ASP A 25 -11.48 7.26 0.98
CA ASP A 25 -12.19 8.19 0.09
C ASP A 25 -11.22 8.94 -0.85
N TRP A 26 -9.91 8.74 -0.67
CA TRP A 26 -8.87 9.32 -1.51
C TRP A 26 -8.60 8.47 -2.75
N GLU A 27 -8.58 9.10 -3.92
CA GLU A 27 -8.18 8.43 -5.15
C GLU A 27 -6.67 8.15 -5.12
N LEU A 28 -6.33 6.87 -5.05
CA LEU A 28 -4.94 6.45 -4.95
C LEU A 28 -4.27 6.48 -6.32
N GLU A 29 -3.18 7.25 -6.43
CA GLU A 29 -2.30 7.25 -7.60
C GLU A 29 -1.63 5.89 -7.79
N PRO A 30 -1.43 5.42 -9.03
CA PRO A 30 -0.80 4.14 -9.29
C PRO A 30 0.71 4.20 -8.99
N MET A 31 1.22 3.22 -8.26
CA MET A 31 2.65 3.00 -8.08
C MET A 31 3.00 1.55 -8.42
N LYS A 32 4.00 1.38 -9.28
CA LYS A 32 4.51 0.07 -9.69
C LYS A 32 5.98 -0.06 -9.30
N PRO A 33 6.31 -0.90 -8.30
CA PRO A 33 7.69 -1.12 -7.91
C PRO A 33 8.54 -1.70 -9.04
N ASP A 34 9.83 -1.32 -9.06
CA ASP A 34 10.84 -1.90 -9.94
C ASP A 34 12.04 -2.40 -9.13
N LEU A 35 12.08 -3.72 -8.91
CA LEU A 35 13.15 -4.38 -8.16
C LEU A 35 14.47 -4.51 -8.95
N LYS A 36 14.49 -4.08 -10.21
CA LYS A 36 15.71 -4.05 -11.03
C LYS A 36 16.44 -2.73 -10.95
N ASP A 37 15.76 -1.67 -10.52
CA ASP A 37 16.34 -0.35 -10.31
C ASP A 37 17.13 -0.35 -8.98
N GLN A 38 18.41 -0.72 -9.07
CA GLN A 38 19.30 -0.79 -7.90
C GLN A 38 19.51 0.59 -7.28
N ASP A 39 19.58 1.64 -8.09
CA ASP A 39 19.81 3.00 -7.60
C ASP A 39 18.61 3.47 -6.77
N SER A 40 17.38 3.17 -7.21
CA SER A 40 16.15 3.41 -6.44
C SER A 40 16.14 2.65 -5.12
N LEU A 41 16.54 1.37 -5.12
CA LEU A 41 16.61 0.57 -3.89
C LEU A 41 17.64 1.12 -2.90
N GLN A 42 18.80 1.56 -3.37
CA GLN A 42 19.85 2.15 -2.53
C GLN A 42 19.42 3.52 -1.97
N ARG A 43 18.84 4.40 -2.79
CA ARG A 43 18.28 5.68 -2.31
C ARG A 43 17.15 5.46 -1.31
N GLY A 44 16.29 4.48 -1.57
CA GLY A 44 15.20 4.09 -0.67
C GLY A 44 15.70 3.60 0.69
N LEU A 45 16.79 2.82 0.72
CA LEU A 45 17.44 2.41 1.95
C LEU A 45 17.98 3.61 2.74
N ALA A 46 18.67 4.54 2.06
CA ALA A 46 19.21 5.74 2.69
C ALA A 46 18.09 6.61 3.29
N LEU A 47 17.03 6.88 2.53
CA LEU A 47 15.87 7.64 3.00
C LEU A 47 15.14 6.94 4.16
N TYR A 48 14.97 5.61 4.09
CA TYR A 48 14.40 4.84 5.19
C TYR A 48 15.26 4.96 6.46
N ARG A 49 16.59 4.89 6.33
CA ARG A 49 17.52 5.04 7.45
C ARG A 49 17.38 6.40 8.12
N ASP A 50 17.28 7.46 7.33
CA ASP A 50 17.25 8.83 7.84
C ASP A 50 15.90 9.23 8.45
N PHE A 51 14.79 8.80 7.83
CA PHE A 51 13.46 9.31 8.19
C PHE A 51 12.55 8.29 8.88
N CYS A 52 12.81 7.00 8.73
CA CYS A 52 11.88 5.95 9.19
C CYS A 52 12.46 5.06 10.29
N PHE A 53 13.75 4.70 10.21
CA PHE A 53 14.38 3.71 11.08
C PHE A 53 14.31 4.07 12.57
N GLY A 54 14.32 5.37 12.90
CA GLY A 54 14.18 5.84 14.27
C GLY A 54 12.93 5.33 14.98
N CYS A 55 11.82 5.13 14.25
CA CYS A 55 10.54 4.66 14.78
C CYS A 55 10.19 3.25 14.33
N HIS A 56 10.54 2.90 13.09
CA HIS A 56 10.13 1.66 12.45
C HIS A 56 11.30 0.71 12.29
N SER A 57 11.10 -0.58 12.59
CA SER A 57 12.07 -1.64 12.32
C SER A 57 11.82 -2.34 10.98
N LEU A 58 12.84 -3.06 10.51
CA LEU A 58 12.77 -4.08 9.46
C LEU A 58 13.25 -5.42 10.04
N GLN A 59 12.66 -5.83 11.17
CA GLN A 59 13.25 -6.80 12.09
C GLN A 59 13.38 -8.22 11.53
N TYR A 60 12.76 -8.52 10.38
CA TYR A 60 12.90 -9.82 9.70
C TYR A 60 13.93 -9.81 8.58
N GLN A 61 14.63 -8.69 8.35
CA GLN A 61 15.71 -8.57 7.37
C GLN A 61 17.06 -8.34 8.07
N ARG A 62 18.14 -8.86 7.47
CA ARG A 62 19.52 -8.71 7.94
C ARG A 62 20.25 -7.67 7.11
N TYR A 63 21.14 -6.90 7.74
CA TYR A 63 21.95 -5.90 7.03
C TYR A 63 22.80 -6.53 5.92
N GLU A 64 23.49 -7.63 6.22
CA GLU A 64 24.34 -8.37 5.27
C GLU A 64 23.59 -8.76 4.00
N LYS A 65 22.44 -9.41 4.14
CA LYS A 65 21.64 -9.83 2.98
C LYS A 65 21.19 -8.63 2.14
N THR A 66 20.76 -7.55 2.79
CA THR A 66 20.36 -6.34 2.07
C THR A 66 21.55 -5.72 1.33
N ALA A 67 22.73 -5.68 1.94
CA ALA A 67 23.93 -5.18 1.28
C ALA A 67 24.27 -6.00 0.02
N ASP A 68 24.26 -7.33 0.15
CA ASP A 68 24.52 -8.24 -0.97
C ASP A 68 23.52 -8.09 -2.12
N ASP A 69 22.23 -8.08 -1.80
CA ASP A 69 21.17 -8.00 -2.80
C ASP A 69 21.14 -6.64 -3.52
N LEU A 70 21.49 -5.56 -2.82
CA LEU A 70 21.51 -4.18 -3.36
C LEU A 70 22.87 -3.80 -3.98
N GLY A 71 23.87 -4.70 -3.91
CA GLY A 71 25.22 -4.43 -4.40
C GLY A 71 25.96 -3.34 -3.62
N ILE A 72 25.63 -3.15 -2.34
CA ILE A 72 26.28 -2.17 -1.45
C ILE A 72 27.51 -2.83 -0.82
N PRO A 73 28.71 -2.25 -0.98
CA PRO A 73 29.90 -2.69 -0.25
C PRO A 73 29.65 -2.76 1.27
N HIS A 74 30.09 -3.84 1.91
CA HIS A 74 29.81 -4.09 3.32
C HIS A 74 30.36 -3.00 4.25
N ASP A 75 31.51 -2.43 3.92
CA ASP A 75 32.11 -1.29 4.62
C ASP A 75 31.21 -0.04 4.58
N LEU A 76 30.57 0.25 3.45
CA LEU A 76 29.61 1.36 3.35
C LEU A 76 28.31 1.06 4.11
N MET A 77 27.84 -0.19 4.09
CA MET A 77 26.67 -0.60 4.88
C MET A 77 26.95 -0.44 6.39
N GLU A 78 28.14 -0.82 6.83
CA GLU A 78 28.64 -0.67 8.21
C GLU A 78 28.78 0.80 8.62
N GLU A 79 29.31 1.64 7.73
CA GLU A 79 29.57 3.05 8.03
C GLU A 79 28.27 3.89 8.10
N TYR A 80 27.35 3.71 7.14
CA TYR A 80 26.22 4.63 6.96
C TYR A 80 24.87 4.09 7.45
N VAL A 81 24.68 2.77 7.47
CA VAL A 81 23.34 2.17 7.68
C VAL A 81 23.23 1.41 9.00
N LEU A 82 24.29 0.72 9.42
CA LEU A 82 24.27 -0.07 10.64
C LEU A 82 24.14 0.78 11.91
N VAL A 83 23.53 0.20 12.93
CA VAL A 83 23.55 0.78 14.28
C VAL A 83 24.93 0.54 14.88
N THR A 84 25.50 1.59 15.48
CA THR A 84 26.86 1.55 16.02
C THR A 84 27.04 0.38 16.99
N GLY A 85 28.00 -0.51 16.68
CA GLY A 85 28.35 -1.66 17.52
C GLY A 85 27.62 -2.95 17.18
N GLU A 86 26.71 -2.97 16.21
CA GLU A 86 26.09 -4.21 15.72
C GLU A 86 26.90 -4.87 14.60
N PRO A 87 27.00 -6.22 14.58
CA PRO A 87 27.60 -6.92 13.44
C PRO A 87 26.68 -6.85 12.21
N ILE A 88 27.26 -6.87 11.01
CA ILE A 88 26.50 -6.83 9.74
C ILE A 88 25.50 -7.97 9.57
N GLY A 89 25.73 -9.12 10.22
CA GLY A 89 24.77 -10.22 10.26
C GLY A 89 23.51 -9.95 11.10
N SER A 90 23.43 -8.84 11.83
CA SER A 90 22.29 -8.48 12.68
C SER A 90 21.00 -8.21 11.90
N TYR A 91 19.87 -8.32 12.61
CA TYR A 91 18.58 -7.87 12.10
C TYR A 91 18.47 -6.35 12.21
N MET A 92 17.69 -5.75 11.31
CA MET A 92 17.43 -4.30 11.33
C MET A 92 16.37 -3.94 12.38
N SER A 93 16.76 -3.98 13.65
CA SER A 93 15.98 -3.50 14.79
C SER A 93 16.44 -2.12 15.25
N ASN A 94 15.53 -1.33 15.83
CA ASN A 94 15.88 -0.08 16.48
C ASN A 94 15.81 -0.22 18.01
N SER A 95 16.30 0.78 18.73
CA SER A 95 16.30 0.78 20.20
C SER A 95 14.97 1.26 20.82
N MET A 96 13.93 1.48 20.01
CA MET A 96 12.66 2.04 20.49
C MET A 96 11.84 0.94 21.16
N SER A 97 11.49 1.12 22.43
CA SER A 97 10.58 0.22 23.12
C SER A 97 9.13 0.45 22.65
N MET A 98 8.36 -0.62 22.44
CA MET A 98 6.95 -0.50 22.05
C MET A 98 6.09 0.20 23.12
N GLU A 99 6.49 0.07 24.39
CA GLU A 99 5.81 0.71 25.52
C GLU A 99 6.00 2.23 25.47
N ASP A 100 7.23 2.70 25.29
CA ASP A 100 7.54 4.13 25.19
C ASP A 100 6.95 4.73 23.92
N ALA A 101 7.04 4.01 22.80
CA ALA A 101 6.43 4.45 21.55
C ALA A 101 4.90 4.62 21.68
N LYS A 102 4.22 3.70 22.37
CA LYS A 102 2.79 3.84 22.66
C LYS A 102 2.49 5.04 23.57
N LYS A 103 3.36 5.34 24.54
CA LYS A 103 3.21 6.53 25.40
C LYS A 103 3.39 7.82 24.61
N TRP A 104 4.34 7.87 23.68
CA TRP A 104 4.67 9.08 22.92
C TRP A 104 3.70 9.34 21.76
N PHE A 105 3.31 8.30 21.02
CA PHE A 105 2.52 8.43 19.79
C PHE A 105 1.07 7.99 19.97
N GLY A 106 0.68 7.44 21.12
CA GLY A 106 -0.65 6.85 21.36
C GLY A 106 -0.84 5.45 20.76
N ALA A 107 0.00 5.06 19.79
CA ALA A 107 0.07 3.74 19.19
C ALA A 107 1.53 3.34 18.96
N ALA A 108 1.84 2.04 19.07
CA ALA A 108 3.17 1.56 18.73
C ALA A 108 3.38 1.57 17.21
N PRO A 109 4.49 2.14 16.69
CA PRO A 109 4.84 2.06 15.29
C PRO A 109 4.95 0.60 14.84
N PRO A 110 4.32 0.21 13.71
CA PRO A 110 4.45 -1.14 13.19
C PRO A 110 5.85 -1.40 12.64
N ASP A 111 6.25 -2.67 12.65
CA ASP A 111 7.35 -3.15 11.83
C ASP A 111 7.01 -3.01 10.34
N LEU A 112 7.95 -2.51 9.55
CA LEU A 112 7.71 -2.22 8.13
C LEU A 112 8.18 -3.33 7.20
N THR A 113 8.76 -4.44 7.71
CA THR A 113 9.33 -5.49 6.85
C THR A 113 8.32 -5.98 5.82
N MET A 114 7.05 -6.12 6.23
CA MET A 114 5.97 -6.65 5.39
C MET A 114 4.89 -5.61 5.05
N VAL A 115 5.13 -4.32 5.28
CA VAL A 115 4.08 -3.30 5.14
C VAL A 115 3.47 -3.25 3.74
N THR A 116 4.30 -3.38 2.70
CA THR A 116 3.85 -3.38 1.31
C THR A 116 3.09 -4.67 0.92
N ARG A 117 3.21 -5.73 1.71
CA ARG A 117 2.42 -6.97 1.54
C ARG A 117 1.07 -6.87 2.25
N VAL A 118 1.00 -6.15 3.36
CA VAL A 118 -0.23 -5.92 4.14
C VAL A 118 -1.11 -4.84 3.48
N ARG A 119 -0.51 -3.75 2.99
CA ARG A 119 -1.25 -2.59 2.47
C ARG A 119 -1.16 -2.39 0.96
N SER A 120 -0.30 -3.12 0.25
CA SER A 120 0.14 -2.86 -1.14
C SER A 120 1.14 -1.70 -1.25
N PRO A 121 2.07 -1.72 -2.23
CA PRO A 121 2.97 -0.58 -2.50
C PRO A 121 2.21 0.70 -2.82
N LYS A 122 1.14 0.59 -3.62
CA LYS A 122 0.25 1.67 -4.01
C LYS A 122 -0.28 2.44 -2.80
N TRP A 123 -0.76 1.74 -1.79
CA TRP A 123 -1.29 2.37 -0.58
C TRP A 123 -0.19 3.09 0.21
N VAL A 124 0.98 2.47 0.40
CA VAL A 124 2.09 3.06 1.18
C VAL A 124 2.63 4.32 0.50
N TYR A 125 2.75 4.30 -0.83
CA TYR A 125 3.13 5.45 -1.63
C TYR A 125 2.21 6.66 -1.40
N ASN A 126 0.91 6.47 -1.60
CA ASN A 126 -0.06 7.54 -1.38
C ASN A 126 -0.16 7.95 0.10
N PHE A 127 0.01 7.01 1.04
CA PHE A 127 0.06 7.33 2.46
C PHE A 127 1.20 8.30 2.78
N LEU A 128 2.39 8.12 2.21
CA LEU A 128 3.51 9.03 2.45
C LEU A 128 3.32 10.42 1.82
N GLN A 129 2.53 10.52 0.75
CA GLN A 129 2.33 11.77 0.00
C GLN A 129 1.18 12.64 0.50
N THR A 130 0.22 12.06 1.21
CA THR A 130 -1.06 12.72 1.50
C THR A 130 -1.19 13.22 2.93
N PHE A 131 -0.06 13.53 3.58
CA PHE A 131 -0.07 14.26 4.84
C PHE A 131 -0.48 15.71 4.62
N TYR A 132 -1.27 16.27 5.54
CA TYR A 132 -1.73 17.66 5.48
C TYR A 132 -1.90 18.23 6.89
N ILE A 133 -1.90 19.56 7.03
CA ILE A 133 -2.12 20.24 8.32
C ILE A 133 -3.51 19.93 8.86
N ASP A 134 -3.57 19.55 10.12
CA ASP A 134 -4.80 19.41 10.89
C ASP A 134 -4.49 19.69 12.37
N GLU A 135 -4.81 20.89 12.82
CA GLU A 135 -4.55 21.34 14.19
C GLU A 135 -5.33 20.56 15.26
N SER A 136 -6.38 19.82 14.86
CA SER A 136 -7.13 18.96 15.78
C SER A 136 -6.36 17.71 16.20
N ARG A 137 -5.28 17.37 15.48
CA ARG A 137 -4.46 16.18 15.70
C ARG A 137 -3.28 16.46 16.63
N PRO A 138 -2.82 15.48 17.43
CA PRO A 138 -1.72 15.68 18.38
C PRO A 138 -0.40 16.19 17.77
N PHE A 139 -0.14 15.83 16.51
CA PHE A 139 1.07 16.24 15.77
C PHE A 139 0.81 17.34 14.74
N GLY A 140 -0.37 17.97 14.77
CA GLY A 140 -0.76 19.05 13.85
C GLY A 140 -0.92 18.61 12.39
N VAL A 141 -0.97 17.30 12.14
CA VAL A 141 -1.12 16.73 10.79
C VAL A 141 -2.08 15.55 10.79
N ASN A 142 -2.72 15.33 9.66
CA ASN A 142 -3.55 14.17 9.35
C ASN A 142 -3.20 13.61 7.97
N ASN A 143 -3.93 12.60 7.50
CA ASN A 143 -3.63 11.91 6.24
C ASN A 143 -4.90 11.51 5.48
N LYS A 144 -4.93 11.74 4.17
CA LYS A 144 -6.11 11.43 3.33
C LYS A 144 -6.32 9.93 3.13
N VAL A 145 -5.23 9.16 3.04
CA VAL A 145 -5.30 7.71 2.84
C VAL A 145 -5.61 6.97 4.14
N PHE A 146 -5.17 7.50 5.28
CA PHE A 146 -5.42 6.93 6.60
C PHE A 146 -5.87 8.00 7.60
N PRO A 147 -7.17 8.34 7.63
CA PRO A 147 -7.70 9.36 8.52
C PRO A 147 -7.43 9.06 9.99
N ASN A 148 -7.20 10.11 10.77
CA ASN A 148 -6.87 10.05 12.20
C ASN A 148 -5.58 9.27 12.49
N VAL A 149 -4.62 9.33 11.57
CA VAL A 149 -3.30 8.75 11.76
C VAL A 149 -2.65 9.27 13.04
N ALA A 150 -1.94 8.38 13.73
CA ALA A 150 -1.15 8.69 14.93
C ALA A 150 0.32 9.02 14.60
N MET A 151 0.75 8.69 13.37
CA MET A 151 2.10 8.95 12.86
C MET A 151 2.27 10.45 12.57
N PRO A 152 3.35 11.09 13.05
CA PRO A 152 3.73 12.42 12.57
C PRO A 152 4.16 12.37 11.11
N HIS A 153 4.21 13.51 10.43
CA HIS A 153 4.72 13.57 9.07
C HIS A 153 6.25 13.49 9.06
N ALA A 154 6.79 12.27 8.94
CA ALA A 154 8.23 12.00 8.99
C ALA A 154 9.02 12.69 7.88
N LEU A 155 8.41 12.91 6.71
CA LEU A 155 9.06 13.52 5.55
C LEU A 155 8.75 15.01 5.41
N LEU A 156 8.20 15.67 6.45
CA LEU A 156 7.89 17.10 6.44
C LEU A 156 9.07 17.99 5.98
N PRO A 157 10.33 17.75 6.40
CA PRO A 157 11.44 18.57 5.92
C PRO A 157 11.67 18.48 4.40
N LEU A 158 11.28 17.36 3.78
CA LEU A 158 11.41 17.13 2.35
C LEU A 158 10.21 17.68 1.58
N GLN A 159 8.99 17.25 1.94
CA GLN A 159 7.75 17.64 1.27
C GLN A 159 7.42 19.11 1.49
N GLY A 160 7.62 19.59 2.71
CA GLY A 160 7.03 20.84 3.18
C GLY A 160 5.61 20.67 3.69
N VAL A 161 5.01 21.80 4.03
CA VAL A 161 3.68 21.90 4.61
C VAL A 161 2.64 21.78 3.52
N ALA A 162 1.73 20.81 3.64
CA ALA A 162 0.57 20.68 2.77
C ALA A 162 -0.72 21.13 3.47
N ILE A 163 -1.58 21.82 2.72
CA ILE A 163 -2.91 22.24 3.15
C ILE A 163 -3.96 21.66 2.20
N GLU A 164 -5.18 21.50 2.70
CA GLU A 164 -6.33 21.14 1.88
C GLU A 164 -6.78 22.36 1.07
N GLU A 165 -6.79 22.25 -0.26
CA GLU A 165 -7.37 23.27 -1.12
C GLU A 165 -8.87 22.98 -1.28
N CYS A 166 -9.67 23.76 -0.56
CA CYS A 166 -11.11 23.59 -0.48
C CYS A 166 -11.85 24.51 -1.46
N PHE A 167 -12.77 23.94 -2.23
CA PHE A 167 -13.65 24.67 -3.12
C PHE A 167 -15.08 24.65 -2.56
N GLY A 168 -15.61 25.83 -2.26
CA GLY A 168 -16.95 26.00 -1.70
C GLY A 168 -17.06 27.27 -0.88
N TYR A 169 -18.28 27.65 -0.50
CA TYR A 169 -18.51 28.70 0.46
C TYR A 169 -18.72 28.04 1.83
N GLN A 170 -17.87 28.36 2.80
CA GLN A 170 -18.22 28.16 4.20
C GLN A 170 -19.36 29.13 4.46
N SER A 171 -20.57 28.65 4.77
CA SER A 171 -21.68 29.55 5.07
C SER A 171 -21.23 30.54 6.14
N LEU A 172 -21.58 31.82 5.96
CA LEU A 172 -21.30 32.88 6.93
C LEU A 172 -21.83 32.51 8.34
N ASP A 173 -22.80 31.58 8.38
CA ASP A 173 -23.34 30.92 9.56
C ASP A 173 -22.33 30.13 10.40
N VAL A 174 -21.22 29.67 9.83
CA VAL A 174 -20.17 28.93 10.58
C VAL A 174 -19.11 29.87 11.15
N LEU A 175 -18.95 31.06 10.57
CA LEU A 175 -17.96 32.06 11.03
C LEU A 175 -18.51 33.01 12.09
N LEU A 176 -19.83 33.14 12.20
CA LEU A 176 -20.51 33.88 13.24
C LEU A 176 -21.08 32.88 14.26
N ARG A 177 -20.76 33.03 15.55
CA ARG A 177 -21.39 32.23 16.61
C ARG A 177 -22.91 32.39 16.49
N ASP A 178 -23.67 31.30 16.70
CA ASP A 178 -25.14 31.27 16.67
C ASP A 178 -25.79 32.48 17.38
N GLU A 179 -25.17 32.93 18.48
CA GLU A 179 -25.59 34.10 19.27
C GLU A 179 -25.63 35.43 18.50
N VAL A 180 -24.70 35.64 17.55
CA VAL A 180 -24.60 36.87 16.76
C VAL A 180 -25.68 36.91 15.68
N ILE A 181 -25.96 35.75 15.08
CA ILE A 181 -26.99 35.61 14.04
C ILE A 181 -28.38 35.75 14.66
N GLU A 182 -28.63 35.09 15.80
CA GLU A 182 -29.85 35.24 16.59
C GLU A 182 -30.07 36.70 17.03
N ALA A 183 -29.01 37.40 17.45
CA ALA A 183 -29.09 38.81 17.80
C ALA A 183 -29.41 39.70 16.59
N ALA A 184 -28.79 39.47 15.43
CA ALA A 184 -29.02 40.23 14.21
C ALA A 184 -30.44 40.02 13.63
N ILE A 185 -30.98 38.80 13.74
CA ILE A 185 -32.37 38.48 13.38
C ILE A 185 -33.33 39.22 14.32
N ARG A 186 -33.08 39.19 15.63
CA ARG A 186 -33.92 39.88 16.63
C ARG A 186 -33.90 41.40 16.46
N GLU A 187 -32.75 41.95 16.06
CA GLU A 187 -32.57 43.39 15.82
C GLU A 187 -33.09 43.83 14.44
N GLY A 188 -33.54 42.88 13.60
CA GLY A 188 -34.04 43.16 12.25
C GLY A 188 -32.97 43.75 11.32
N THR A 189 -31.70 43.60 11.68
CA THR A 189 -30.54 44.08 10.89
C THR A 189 -30.09 43.04 9.88
N TYR A 190 -30.62 41.82 9.98
CA TYR A 190 -30.41 40.72 9.07
C TYR A 190 -31.75 40.04 8.78
N GLU A 191 -32.19 40.08 7.52
CA GLU A 191 -33.28 39.21 7.05
C GLU A 191 -32.64 37.98 6.41
N PRO A 192 -33.00 36.75 6.84
CA PRO A 192 -32.50 35.56 6.18
C PRO A 192 -33.05 35.52 4.75
N GLU A 193 -32.16 35.61 3.76
CA GLU A 193 -32.54 35.35 2.37
C GLU A 193 -33.04 33.90 2.26
N GLU A 194 -34.15 33.73 1.55
CA GLU A 194 -34.74 32.41 1.30
C GLU A 194 -33.70 31.56 0.56
N TYR A 195 -33.15 30.60 1.30
CA TYR A 195 -32.12 29.68 0.86
C TYR A 195 -32.58 28.94 -0.40
N ASP A 196 -31.98 29.27 -1.55
CA ASP A 196 -32.07 28.44 -2.74
C ASP A 196 -31.48 27.07 -2.40
N GLN A 197 -32.35 26.07 -2.32
CA GLN A 197 -32.00 24.67 -2.05
C GLN A 197 -31.07 24.07 -3.12
N GLY A 198 -30.64 24.84 -4.12
CA GLY A 198 -29.66 24.47 -5.14
C GLY A 198 -28.18 24.67 -4.79
N PHE A 199 -27.81 25.28 -3.66
CA PHE A 199 -26.40 25.62 -3.38
C PHE A 199 -25.89 25.20 -1.97
N GLY A 200 -26.23 23.99 -1.54
CA GLY A 200 -25.70 23.35 -0.33
C GLY A 200 -24.59 22.34 -0.59
N ARG A 201 -23.48 22.74 -1.24
CA ARG A 201 -22.31 21.86 -1.31
C ARG A 201 -21.45 22.06 -0.08
N GLU A 202 -21.42 21.01 0.75
CA GLU A 202 -20.39 20.73 1.75
C GLU A 202 -19.00 21.16 1.25
N LEU A 203 -18.15 21.70 2.14
CA LEU A 203 -16.79 22.12 1.78
C LEU A 203 -16.09 20.93 1.13
N ASN A 204 -15.87 21.00 -0.18
CA ASN A 204 -15.22 19.92 -0.90
C ASN A 204 -13.73 20.25 -1.01
N CYS A 205 -12.89 19.43 -0.39
CA CYS A 205 -11.45 19.62 -0.34
C CYS A 205 -10.72 18.46 -1.05
N PRO A 206 -10.86 18.35 -2.38
CA PRO A 206 -10.39 17.21 -3.14
C PRO A 206 -8.87 17.19 -3.32
N GLU A 207 -8.20 18.32 -3.18
CA GLU A 207 -6.79 18.48 -3.54
C GLU A 207 -5.95 18.91 -2.34
N LEU A 208 -4.69 18.45 -2.34
CA LEU A 208 -3.66 18.88 -1.39
C LEU A 208 -2.69 19.81 -2.10
N LYS A 209 -2.35 20.90 -1.44
CA LYS A 209 -1.41 21.89 -1.96
C LYS A 209 -0.25 22.08 -0.99
N VAL A 210 0.95 21.81 -1.48
CA VAL A 210 2.19 22.08 -0.75
C VAL A 210 2.53 23.57 -0.84
N ILE A 211 2.81 24.18 0.32
CA ILE A 211 3.20 25.59 0.41
C ILE A 211 4.65 25.73 -0.03
N ALA A 212 4.86 26.46 -1.13
CA ALA A 212 6.18 26.69 -1.70
C ALA A 212 7.18 27.26 -0.68
N GLY A 213 8.40 26.72 -0.65
CA GLY A 213 9.48 27.16 0.24
C GLY A 213 9.43 26.62 1.67
N THR A 214 8.47 25.74 1.99
CA THR A 214 8.40 25.09 3.31
C THR A 214 9.08 23.72 3.37
N GLY A 215 9.36 23.11 2.23
CA GLY A 215 10.13 21.87 2.08
C GLY A 215 11.44 22.09 1.32
N SER A 216 12.36 21.12 1.44
CA SER A 216 13.64 21.17 0.72
C SER A 216 13.60 20.61 -0.70
N MET A 217 12.57 19.85 -1.06
CA MET A 217 12.41 19.21 -2.36
C MET A 217 11.30 19.88 -3.18
N SER A 218 11.44 19.81 -4.51
CA SER A 218 10.30 19.99 -5.42
C SER A 218 9.32 18.81 -5.32
N GLU A 219 8.12 19.00 -5.88
CA GLU A 219 7.08 17.97 -5.92
C GLU A 219 7.58 16.69 -6.61
N GLU A 220 8.22 16.81 -7.78
CA GLU A 220 8.78 15.68 -8.53
C GLU A 220 9.90 14.95 -7.76
N GLU A 221 10.80 15.70 -7.10
CA GLU A 221 11.84 15.09 -6.26
C GLU A 221 11.25 14.35 -5.06
N PHE A 222 10.19 14.89 -4.46
CA PHE A 222 9.49 14.26 -3.35
C PHE A 222 8.72 13.00 -3.78
N GLU A 223 8.07 13.03 -4.94
CA GLU A 223 7.46 11.86 -5.57
C GLU A 223 8.50 10.76 -5.81
N GLN A 224 9.68 11.11 -6.33
CA GLN A 224 10.77 10.14 -6.52
C GLN A 224 11.30 9.60 -5.19
N ALA A 225 11.48 10.44 -4.17
CA ALA A 225 11.94 10.03 -2.85
C ALA A 225 10.94 9.05 -2.19
N THR A 226 9.66 9.35 -2.27
CA THR A 226 8.60 8.46 -1.76
C THR A 226 8.51 7.17 -2.59
N PHE A 227 8.67 7.24 -3.91
CA PHE A 227 8.79 6.05 -4.75
C PHE A 227 9.96 5.16 -4.32
N ASP A 228 11.15 5.74 -4.12
CA ASP A 228 12.36 5.01 -3.73
C ASP A 228 12.19 4.31 -2.38
N ILE A 229 11.64 5.01 -1.37
CA ILE A 229 11.31 4.42 -0.06
C ILE A 229 10.37 3.23 -0.24
N VAL A 230 9.29 3.39 -1.00
CA VAL A 230 8.28 2.34 -1.17
C VAL A 230 8.80 1.18 -2.01
N ASN A 231 9.64 1.44 -3.01
CA ASN A 231 10.30 0.43 -3.83
C ASN A 231 11.25 -0.42 -2.95
N PHE A 232 12.04 0.23 -2.10
CA PHE A 232 12.86 -0.44 -1.10
C PHE A 232 12.03 -1.26 -0.09
N LEU A 233 10.93 -0.71 0.45
CA LEU A 233 10.02 -1.45 1.33
C LEU A 233 9.28 -2.59 0.59
N HIS A 234 9.14 -2.51 -0.73
CA HIS A 234 8.62 -3.60 -1.54
C HIS A 234 9.62 -4.75 -1.64
N TYR A 235 10.90 -4.43 -1.86
CA TYR A 235 12.00 -5.39 -1.79
C TYR A 235 12.07 -6.04 -0.40
N MET A 236 11.98 -5.27 0.69
CA MET A 236 12.02 -5.77 2.07
C MET A 236 10.95 -6.83 2.37
N GLY A 237 9.75 -6.67 1.80
CA GLY A 237 8.64 -7.61 1.97
C GLY A 237 8.78 -8.90 1.18
N ASP A 238 9.69 -8.95 0.20
CA ASP A 238 9.89 -10.11 -0.66
C ASP A 238 11.26 -10.10 -1.38
N PRO A 239 12.39 -10.22 -0.66
CA PRO A 239 13.73 -9.99 -1.24
C PRO A 239 14.13 -11.05 -2.27
N SER A 240 13.55 -12.25 -2.20
CA SER A 240 13.81 -13.32 -3.19
C SER A 240 12.90 -13.27 -4.41
N ARG A 241 12.04 -12.25 -4.56
CA ARG A 241 11.06 -12.17 -5.64
C ARG A 241 11.69 -12.22 -7.03
N GLN A 242 12.71 -11.41 -7.28
CA GLN A 242 13.36 -11.33 -8.58
C GLN A 242 13.97 -12.69 -8.96
N ALA A 243 14.70 -13.31 -8.04
CA ALA A 243 15.25 -14.65 -8.22
C ALA A 243 14.18 -15.70 -8.51
N ARG A 244 13.03 -15.67 -7.81
CA ARG A 244 11.92 -16.59 -8.07
C ARG A 244 11.28 -16.37 -9.44
N MET A 245 11.12 -15.12 -9.88
CA MET A 245 10.57 -14.81 -11.21
C MET A 245 11.53 -15.24 -12.32
N ASP A 246 12.83 -15.02 -12.14
CA ASP A 246 13.86 -15.45 -13.08
C ASP A 246 14.05 -16.96 -13.12
N LEU A 247 13.85 -17.68 -12.01
CA LEU A 247 13.82 -19.14 -12.04
C LEU A 247 12.53 -19.67 -12.66
N GLY A 248 11.41 -18.99 -12.38
CA GLY A 248 10.07 -19.36 -12.83
C GLY A 248 9.96 -19.54 -14.35
N LYS A 249 10.58 -18.66 -15.15
CA LYS A 249 10.59 -18.80 -16.63
C LYS A 249 11.21 -20.13 -17.09
N TYR A 250 12.29 -20.57 -16.44
CA TYR A 250 12.95 -21.84 -16.77
C TYR A 250 12.12 -23.03 -16.31
N VAL A 251 11.53 -22.95 -15.11
CA VAL A 251 10.65 -24.00 -14.58
C VAL A 251 9.42 -24.19 -15.48
N ILE A 252 8.74 -23.10 -15.86
CA ILE A 252 7.59 -23.15 -16.78
C ILE A 252 8.01 -23.72 -18.14
N GLY A 253 9.15 -23.28 -18.70
CA GLY A 253 9.68 -23.83 -19.94
C GLY A 253 9.91 -25.35 -19.85
N PHE A 254 10.57 -25.81 -18.78
CA PHE A 254 10.79 -27.24 -18.53
C PHE A 254 9.47 -28.01 -18.42
N LEU A 255 8.49 -27.47 -17.67
CA LEU A 255 7.19 -28.12 -17.50
C LEU A 255 6.40 -28.23 -18.80
N ILE A 256 6.49 -27.24 -19.70
CA ILE A 256 5.88 -27.30 -21.03
C ILE A 256 6.52 -28.42 -21.87
N VAL A 257 7.85 -28.51 -21.87
CA VAL A 257 8.58 -29.55 -22.60
C VAL A 257 8.24 -30.94 -22.03
N LEU A 258 8.26 -31.08 -20.71
CA LEU A 258 7.88 -32.32 -20.03
C LEU A 258 6.43 -32.69 -20.33
N LEU A 259 5.51 -31.71 -20.36
CA LEU A 259 4.10 -31.93 -20.69
C LEU A 259 3.94 -32.47 -22.12
N ILE A 260 4.71 -31.97 -23.08
CA ILE A 260 4.71 -32.48 -24.46
C ILE A 260 5.13 -33.95 -24.46
N PHE A 261 6.25 -34.30 -23.80
CA PHE A 261 6.70 -35.69 -23.73
C PHE A 261 5.71 -36.60 -23.01
N ALA A 262 5.18 -36.16 -21.87
CA ALA A 262 4.16 -36.89 -21.13
C ALA A 262 2.88 -37.09 -21.95
N TYR A 263 2.47 -36.08 -22.72
CA TYR A 263 1.33 -36.17 -23.63
C TYR A 263 1.59 -37.18 -24.77
N LEU A 264 2.76 -37.14 -25.41
CA LEU A 264 3.14 -38.09 -26.45
C LEU A 264 3.23 -39.52 -25.90
N LEU A 265 3.81 -39.69 -24.72
CA LEU A 265 3.89 -40.97 -24.02
C LEU A 265 2.49 -41.51 -23.71
N ARG A 266 1.61 -40.67 -23.14
CA ARG A 266 0.20 -41.02 -22.91
C ARG A 266 -0.49 -41.42 -24.21
N ARG A 267 -0.30 -40.65 -25.29
CA ARG A 267 -0.89 -40.94 -26.60
C ARG A 267 -0.45 -42.32 -27.09
N GLU A 268 0.82 -42.69 -26.91
CA GLU A 268 1.34 -44.00 -27.30
C GLU A 268 0.74 -45.13 -26.44
N TYR A 269 0.81 -45.02 -25.11
CA TYR A 269 0.29 -46.05 -24.18
C TYR A 269 -1.21 -46.30 -24.35
N TRP A 270 -1.99 -45.28 -24.69
CA TRP A 270 -3.45 -45.40 -24.84
C TRP A 270 -3.91 -45.81 -26.24
N LYS A 271 -3.00 -46.11 -27.19
CA LYS A 271 -3.39 -46.61 -28.52
C LYS A 271 -4.09 -47.97 -28.45
N ASP A 272 -3.60 -48.85 -27.59
CA ASP A 272 -4.01 -50.26 -27.58
C ASP A 272 -5.14 -50.59 -26.61
N ILE A 273 -5.70 -49.57 -25.94
CA ILE A 273 -6.77 -49.77 -24.96
C ILE A 273 -8.13 -49.53 -25.64
N PRO A 274 -9.02 -50.55 -25.71
CA PRO A 274 -10.32 -50.42 -26.33
C PRO A 274 -11.12 -49.28 -25.69
N LYS A 275 -11.65 -48.36 -26.50
CA LYS A 275 -12.57 -47.34 -26.00
C LYS A 275 -13.84 -48.06 -25.52
N PRO A 276 -14.35 -47.77 -24.31
CA PRO A 276 -15.56 -48.42 -23.81
C PRO A 276 -16.72 -48.15 -24.78
N ALA A 277 -17.44 -49.21 -25.15
CA ALA A 277 -18.64 -49.11 -25.96
C ALA A 277 -19.59 -48.11 -25.30
N ARG A 278 -20.13 -47.15 -26.08
CA ARG A 278 -21.23 -46.31 -25.60
C ARG A 278 -22.38 -47.26 -25.23
N SER A 279 -22.86 -47.21 -23.99
CA SER A 279 -24.10 -47.91 -23.63
C SER A 279 -25.19 -47.44 -24.59
N PRO A 280 -25.99 -48.36 -25.18
CA PRO A 280 -27.21 -47.95 -25.87
C PRO A 280 -28.04 -47.09 -24.91
N ALA A 281 -28.61 -46.00 -25.40
CA ALA A 281 -29.57 -45.23 -24.60
C ALA A 281 -30.66 -46.21 -24.14
N GLU A 282 -30.79 -46.36 -22.83
CA GLU A 282 -31.84 -47.18 -22.22
C GLU A 282 -33.18 -46.58 -22.64
N HIS A 283 -33.89 -47.31 -23.52
CA HIS A 283 -35.19 -46.91 -24.01
C HIS A 283 -36.17 -47.08 -22.85
N MET A 284 -36.49 -45.97 -22.19
CA MET A 284 -37.50 -45.91 -21.12
C MET A 284 -38.86 -46.22 -21.75
N PRO A 285 -39.55 -47.32 -21.38
CA PRO A 285 -40.84 -47.64 -21.96
C PRO A 285 -41.89 -46.69 -21.38
N THR A 286 -42.64 -46.03 -22.26
CA THR A 286 -43.85 -45.27 -21.90
C THR A 286 -44.98 -46.27 -21.62
N GLU A 287 -45.42 -46.34 -20.37
CA GLU A 287 -46.64 -47.07 -19.99
C GLU A 287 -47.88 -46.39 -20.58
N HIS A 288 -48.75 -47.21 -21.19
CA HIS A 288 -50.11 -46.87 -21.59
C HIS A 288 -51.08 -47.77 -20.85
#